data_AF-A0AAD4M3U3-F1
#
_entry.id   AF-A0AAD4M3U3-F1
#
_cell.length_a   1.000
_cell.length_b   1.000
_cell.length_c   1.000
_cell.angle_alpha   90.00
_cell.angle_beta   90.00
_cell.angle_gamma   90.00
#
_symmetry.space_group_name_H-M   'P 1'
#
loop_
_entity.id
_entity.type
_entity.pdbx_description
1 polymer ?
#
loop_
_entity_poly.entity_id
_entity_poly.type
_entity_poly.pdbx_seq_one_letter_code
_entity_poly.pdbx_strand_id
1 'polypeptide(L)' 'PVDILTFHYNKNMAYAPAAQTYDEAINTVLELWSDLREVERDRIKLLVTGSDHLVQIPRMAWQAVLCDLPRYEVVHV' A
#
# COMPACT_ATOMS: atom_id res chain seq x y z
N PRO A 1 13.05 -13.73 -3.94
CA PRO A 1 13.41 -12.42 -3.34
C PRO A 1 12.16 -11.83 -2.68
N VAL A 2 12.27 -11.21 -1.51
CA VAL A 2 11.12 -10.50 -0.92
C VAL A 2 11.03 -9.14 -1.60
N ASP A 3 9.94 -8.89 -2.33
CA ASP A 3 9.69 -7.58 -2.92
C ASP A 3 9.46 -6.54 -1.83
N ILE A 4 9.92 -5.31 -2.06
CA ILE A 4 9.84 -4.21 -1.10
C ILE A 4 8.99 -3.12 -1.73
N LEU A 5 8.04 -2.60 -0.97
CA LEU A 5 7.22 -1.45 -1.33
C LEU A 5 7.59 -0.24 -0.48
N THR A 6 7.32 0.93 -1.03
CA THR A 6 7.43 2.19 -0.31
C THR A 6 6.04 2.73 -0.05
N PHE A 7 5.59 2.69 1.20
CA PHE A 7 4.31 3.29 1.57
C PHE A 7 4.50 4.79 1.81
N HIS A 8 3.56 5.60 1.33
CA HIS A 8 3.57 7.06 1.49
C HIS A 8 2.25 7.54 2.10
N TYR A 9 2.35 8.23 3.23
CA TYR A 9 1.21 8.82 3.94
C TYR A 9 1.64 10.13 4.62
N ASN A 10 0.84 11.19 4.44
CA ASN A 10 1.06 12.50 5.06
C ASN A 10 2.52 13.02 4.97
N LYS A 11 3.10 12.98 3.76
CA LYS A 11 4.50 13.37 3.45
C LYS A 11 5.59 12.48 4.08
N ASN A 12 5.21 11.40 4.77
CA ASN A 12 6.14 10.43 5.33
C ASN A 12 6.19 9.19 4.44
N MET A 13 7.39 8.64 4.25
CA MET A 13 7.61 7.43 3.47
C MET A 13 8.24 6.35 4.34
N ALA A 14 7.81 5.12 4.16
CA ALA A 14 8.34 3.97 4.89
C ALA A 14 8.49 2.76 3.94
N TYR A 15 9.57 2.01 4.11
CA TYR A 15 9.80 0.78 3.35
C TYR A 15 9.28 -0.41 4.14
N ALA A 16 8.54 -1.29 3.47
CA ALA A 16 8.09 -2.54 4.06
C ALA A 16 8.09 -3.67 3.01
N PRO A 17 8.21 -4.94 3.46
CA PRO A 17 7.97 -6.08 2.59
C PRO A 17 6.61 -5.99 1.91
N ALA A 18 6.54 -6.40 0.64
CA ALA A 18 5.28 -6.54 -0.08
C ALA A 18 4.43 -7.61 0.60
N ALA A 19 3.30 -7.17 1.15
CA ALA A 19 2.33 -8.04 1.81
C ALA A 19 1.64 -8.97 0.81
N GLN A 20 1.40 -10.24 1.16
CA GLN A 20 0.79 -11.19 0.22
C GLN A 20 -0.72 -10.93 0.06
N THR A 21 -1.37 -10.34 1.05
CA THR A 21 -2.78 -9.99 0.94
C THR A 21 -3.00 -8.49 1.12
N TYR A 22 -4.11 -7.99 0.57
CA TYR A 22 -4.51 -6.60 0.79
C TYR A 22 -4.70 -6.30 2.28
N ASP A 23 -5.25 -7.24 3.06
CA ASP A 23 -5.41 -7.07 4.51
C ASP A 23 -4.08 -7.00 5.26
N GLU A 24 -3.10 -7.82 4.87
CA GLU A 24 -1.74 -7.72 5.39
C GLU A 24 -1.14 -6.36 5.06
N ALA A 25 -1.33 -5.85 3.84
CA ALA A 25 -0.85 -4.53 3.45
C ALA A 25 -1.46 -3.42 4.32
N ILE A 26 -2.77 -3.50 4.60
CA ILE A 26 -3.45 -2.59 5.52
C ILE A 26 -2.91 -2.75 6.95
N ASN A 27 -2.62 -3.97 7.42
CA ASN A 27 -1.99 -4.17 8.72
C ASN A 27 -0.62 -3.49 8.80
N THR A 28 0.21 -3.64 7.77
CA THR A 28 1.50 -2.95 7.67
C THR A 28 1.33 -1.44 7.76
N VAL A 29 0.36 -0.86 7.04
CA VAL A 29 0.04 0.57 7.13
C VAL A 29 -0.33 1.00 8.55
N LEU A 30 -1.15 0.22 9.25
CA LEU A 30 -1.57 0.51 10.63
C LEU A 30 -0.46 0.31 11.68
N GLU A 31 0.55 -0.49 11.36
CA GLU A 31 1.78 -0.63 12.15
C GLU A 31 2.71 0.57 11.94
N LEU A 32 2.83 1.05 10.70
CA LEU A 32 3.67 2.19 10.33
C LEU A 32 3.09 3.52 10.82
N TRP A 33 1.77 3.69 10.77
CA TRP A 33 1.07 4.92 11.14
C TRP A 33 -0.06 4.63 12.11
N SER A 34 0.20 4.90 13.39
CA SER A 34 -0.73 4.60 14.48
C SER A 34 -1.97 5.48 14.49
N ASP A 35 -1.94 6.67 13.87
CA ASP A 35 -3.08 7.58 13.72
C ASP A 35 -4.17 6.99 12.82
N LEU A 36 -3.81 6.11 11.88
CA LEU A 36 -4.78 5.41 11.04
C LEU A 36 -5.55 4.31 11.79
N ARG A 37 -5.16 3.94 13.02
CA ARG A 37 -5.86 2.89 13.80
C ARG A 37 -7.25 3.29 14.25
N GLU A 38 -7.52 4.59 14.34
CA GLU A 38 -8.85 5.13 14.64
C GLU A 38 -9.76 5.15 13.40
N VAL A 39 -9.21 4.94 12.20
CA VAL A 39 -9.94 4.92 10.94
C VAL A 39 -10.45 3.50 10.66
N GLU A 40 -11.72 3.37 10.28
CA GLU A 40 -12.28 2.10 9.82
C GLU A 40 -11.47 1.56 8.64
N ARG A 41 -11.08 0.28 8.71
CA ARG A 41 -10.19 -0.35 7.71
C ARG A 41 -10.70 -0.23 6.28
N ASP A 42 -12.01 -0.28 6.07
CA ASP A 42 -12.63 -0.15 4.74
C ASP A 42 -12.53 1.26 4.15
N ARG A 43 -12.18 2.26 4.96
CA ARG A 43 -11.90 3.63 4.51
C ARG A 43 -10.44 3.84 4.12
N ILE A 44 -9.54 2.93 4.53
CA ILE A 44 -8.13 2.98 4.15
C ILE A 44 -7.97 2.35 2.78
N LYS A 45 -7.45 3.14 1.84
CA LYS A 45 -7.31 2.76 0.44
C LYS A 45 -5.85 2.79 0.06
N LEU A 46 -5.38 1.73 -0.58
CA LEU A 46 -4.05 1.73 -1.18
C LEU A 46 -4.16 2.21 -2.62
N LEU A 47 -3.32 3.16 -2.99
CA LEU A 47 -3.25 3.70 -4.35
C LEU A 47 -1.83 3.55 -4.88
N VAL A 48 -1.70 3.40 -6.19
CA VAL A 48 -0.41 3.43 -6.89
C VAL A 48 -0.35 4.58 -7.86
N THR A 49 0.86 4.99 -8.19
CA THR A 49 1.08 6.05 -9.18
C THR A 49 0.83 5.47 -10.57
N GLY A 50 -0.27 5.86 -11.20
CA GLY A 50 -0.51 5.60 -12.62
C GLY A 50 0.22 6.62 -13.50
N SER A 51 -0.01 6.54 -14.81
CA SER A 51 0.67 7.40 -15.80
C SER A 51 0.47 8.90 -15.53
N ASP A 52 -0.74 9.30 -15.10
CA ASP A 52 -1.09 10.72 -14.87
C ASP A 52 -1.89 10.97 -13.58
N HIS A 53 -2.25 9.92 -12.82
CA HIS A 53 -3.08 10.04 -11.62
C HIS A 53 -2.86 8.86 -10.65
N LEU A 54 -3.28 9.04 -9.40
CA LEU A 54 -3.32 7.96 -8.42
C LEU A 54 -4.48 7.01 -8.75
N VAL A 55 -4.17 5.72 -8.84
CA VAL A 55 -5.15 4.67 -9.11
C VAL A 55 -5.35 3.85 -7.85
N GLN A 56 -6.59 3.75 -7.38
CA GLN A 56 -6.92 2.89 -6.24
C GLN A 56 -6.73 1.42 -6.63
N ILE A 57 -6.02 0.66 -5.79
CA ILE A 57 -5.90 -0.79 -5.92
C ILE A 57 -7.10 -1.43 -5.23
N PRO A 58 -8.04 -2.07 -5.96
CA PRO A 58 -9.09 -2.83 -5.31
C PRO A 58 -8.51 -4.10 -4.69
N ARG A 59 -9.08 -4.53 -3.56
CA ARG A 59 -8.69 -5.73 -2.81
C ARG A 59 -8.48 -6.97 -3.70
N MET A 60 -9.38 -7.19 -4.67
CA MET A 60 -9.32 -8.34 -5.59
C MET A 60 -8.15 -8.28 -6.59
N ALA A 61 -7.63 -7.08 -6.89
CA ALA A 61 -6.55 -6.88 -7.84
C ALA A 61 -5.17 -6.81 -7.17
N TRP A 62 -5.10 -6.84 -5.83
CA TRP A 62 -3.85 -6.68 -5.08
C TRP A 62 -2.73 -7.60 -5.58
N GLN A 63 -3.02 -8.90 -5.71
CA GLN A 63 -2.05 -9.88 -6.18
C GLN A 63 -1.59 -9.62 -7.62
N ALA A 64 -2.53 -9.29 -8.52
CA ALA A 64 -2.18 -8.97 -9.91
C ALA A 64 -1.30 -7.71 -9.99
N VAL A 65 -1.65 -6.68 -9.22
CA VAL A 65 -0.87 -5.45 -9.14
C VAL A 65 0.53 -5.73 -8.61
N LEU A 66 0.66 -6.45 -7.49
CA LEU A 66 1.96 -6.78 -6.90
C LEU A 66 2.92 -7.50 -7.85
N CYS A 67 2.41 -8.41 -8.69
CA CYS A 67 3.24 -9.12 -9.66
C CYS A 67 3.84 -8.20 -10.73
N ASP A 68 3.15 -7.11 -11.04
CA ASP A 68 3.54 -6.16 -12.09
C ASP A 68 4.25 -4.91 -11.52
N LEU A 69 4.15 -4.66 -10.21
CA LEU A 69 4.78 -3.49 -9.61
C LEU A 69 6.31 -3.62 -9.58
N PRO A 70 7.04 -2.57 -9.97
CA PRO A 70 8.48 -2.55 -9.81
C PRO A 70 8.84 -2.54 -8.33
N ARG A 71 10.04 -3.02 -8.03
CA ARG A 71 10.58 -2.98 -6.68
C ARG A 71 10.73 -1.52 -6.23
N TYR A 72 10.36 -1.24 -4.98
CA TYR A 72 10.31 0.10 -4.39
C TYR A 72 9.23 1.02 -4.98
N GLU A 73 8.22 0.46 -5.64
CA GLU A 73 7.05 1.24 -6.06
C GLU A 73 6.42 1.97 -4.86
N VAL A 74 5.96 3.19 -5.12
CA VAL A 74 5.29 4.02 -4.11
C VAL A 74 3.81 3.71 -4.06
N VAL A 75 3.38 3.14 -2.95
CA VAL A 75 1.97 2.94 -2.60
C VAL A 75 1.51 4.05 -1.67
N HIS A 76 0.54 4.84 -2.10
CA HIS A 76 -0.07 5.91 -1.33
C HIS A 76 -1.20 5.35 -0.47
N VAL A 77 -1.36 5.90 0.73
CA VAL A 77 -2.40 5.55 1.71
C VAL A 77 -3.34 6.72 1.93
#